data_AF-A0A4Q4DRD0-F1
#
_entry.id   AF-A0A4Q4DRD0-F1
#
_cell.length_a   1.000
_cell.length_b   1.000
_cell.length_c   1.000
_cell.angle_alpha   90.00
_cell.angle_beta   90.00
_cell.angle_gamma   90.00
#
_symmetry.space_group_name_H-M   'P 1'
#
loop_
_entity.id
_entity.type
_entity.pdbx_description
1 polymer ?
#
loop_
_entity_poly.entity_id
_entity_poly.type
_entity_poly.pdbx_seq_one_letter_code
_entity_poly.pdbx_strand_id
1 'polypeptide(L)'
;MLFDCQGHPRLIDPLPMVGDPAFDWAFWIVYYDLGRGTDARLATASRVSRIPVPVLAPWCRLLAVDGLLFYVESGDPRAHLMAEVLTHLLASTTRSGS
;
A
#
# COMPACT_ATOMS: atom_id res chain seq x y z
N MET A 1 -13.66 -3.35 -0.03
CA MET A 1 -14.72 -2.33 0.12
C MET A 1 -15.82 -2.64 -0.87
N LEU A 2 -17.08 -2.61 -0.43
CA LEU A 2 -18.25 -2.65 -1.31
C LEU A 2 -18.94 -1.28 -1.28
N PHE A 3 -19.80 -1.03 -2.25
CA PHE A 3 -20.71 0.12 -2.22
C PHE A 3 -22.15 -0.41 -2.13
N ASP A 4 -22.97 0.18 -1.27
CA ASP A 4 -24.40 -0.13 -1.23
C ASP A 4 -25.13 0.45 -2.46
N CYS A 5 -26.43 0.18 -2.58
CA CYS A 5 -27.22 0.65 -3.73
C CYS A 5 -27.36 2.18 -3.81
N GLN A 6 -26.96 2.92 -2.77
CA GLN A 6 -26.88 4.37 -2.72
C GLN A 6 -25.46 4.89 -2.99
N GLY A 7 -24.49 4.01 -3.22
CA GLY A 7 -23.10 4.38 -3.46
C GLY A 7 -22.32 4.72 -2.19
N HIS A 8 -22.81 4.35 -1.00
CA HIS A 8 -22.02 4.52 0.22
C HIS A 8 -21.03 3.38 0.40
N PRO A 9 -19.78 3.70 0.79
CA PRO A 9 -18.78 2.68 1.07
C PRO A 9 -19.17 1.85 2.29
N ARG A 10 -19.05 0.52 2.15
CA ARG A 10 -19.17 -0.47 3.22
C ARG A 10 -17.84 -1.20 3.35
N LEU A 11 -17.25 -1.12 4.54
CA LEU A 11 -16.10 -1.94 4.91
C LEU A 11 -16.59 -3.37 5.14
N ILE A 12 -15.94 -4.31 4.46
CA ILE A 12 -16.18 -5.73 4.62
C ILE A 12 -14.95 -6.33 5.29
N ASP A 13 -15.15 -7.37 6.08
CA ASP A 13 -14.09 -8.08 6.82
C ASP A 13 -13.21 -7.14 7.69
N PRO A 14 -13.80 -6.40 8.65
CA PRO A 14 -13.02 -5.57 9.54
C PRO A 14 -12.22 -6.47 10.49
N LEU A 15 -10.89 -6.40 10.41
CA LEU A 15 -9.99 -6.97 11.41
C LEU A 15 -9.32 -5.82 12.19
N PRO A 16 -10.06 -5.12 13.07
CA PRO A 16 -9.53 -3.95 13.76
C PRO A 16 -8.39 -4.37 14.68
N MET A 17 -7.26 -3.69 14.55
CA MET A 17 -6.10 -3.83 15.43
C MET A 17 -5.69 -2.45 15.92
N VAL A 18 -5.22 -2.36 17.18
CA VAL A 18 -4.64 -1.12 17.70
C VAL A 18 -3.21 -1.01 17.18
N GLY A 19 -2.91 0.09 16.48
CA GLY A 19 -1.60 0.29 15.85
C GLY A 19 -1.44 1.69 15.25
N ASP A 20 -0.35 1.87 14.52
CA ASP A 20 -0.04 3.13 13.83
C ASP A 20 -1.00 3.32 12.63
N PRO A 21 -1.70 4.47 12.52
CA PRO A 21 -2.60 4.74 11.39
C PRO A 21 -1.90 4.77 10.02
N ALA A 22 -0.56 4.91 9.99
CA ALA A 22 0.23 4.78 8.77
C ALA A 22 0.07 3.41 8.10
N PHE A 23 -0.22 2.36 8.88
CA PHE A 23 -0.46 1.01 8.37
C PHE A 23 -1.64 0.97 7.40
N ASP A 24 -2.80 1.51 7.79
CA ASP A 24 -4.02 1.50 6.96
C ASP A 24 -3.80 2.24 5.63
N TRP A 25 -3.07 3.36 5.69
CA TRP A 25 -2.69 4.11 4.49
C TRP A 25 -1.71 3.33 3.61
N ALA A 26 -0.70 2.70 4.20
CA ALA A 26 0.28 1.89 3.47
C ALA A 26 -0.40 0.70 2.79
N PHE A 27 -1.34 0.04 3.47
CA PHE A 27 -2.14 -1.04 2.90
C PHE A 27 -2.90 -0.57 1.66
N TRP A 28 -3.60 0.57 1.77
CA TRP A 28 -4.31 1.16 0.64
C TRP A 28 -3.36 1.57 -0.50
N ILE A 29 -2.20 2.15 -0.20
CA ILE A 29 -1.20 2.55 -1.21
C ILE A 29 -0.72 1.33 -2.02
N VAL A 30 -0.39 0.23 -1.35
CA VAL A 30 0.22 -0.95 -1.98
C VAL A 30 -0.81 -1.81 -2.71
N TYR A 31 -1.92 -2.14 -2.05
CA TYR A 31 -2.83 -3.18 -2.55
C TYR A 31 -3.95 -2.67 -3.45
N TYR A 32 -4.32 -1.39 -3.36
CA TYR A 32 -5.42 -0.85 -4.15
C TYR A 32 -5.01 -0.65 -5.62
N ASP A 33 -5.59 -1.39 -6.55
CA ASP A 33 -5.16 -1.45 -7.97
C ASP A 33 -3.65 -1.74 -8.08
N LEU A 34 -3.24 -2.90 -7.55
CA LEU A 34 -1.86 -3.38 -7.49
C LEU A 34 -1.11 -3.21 -8.82
N GLY A 35 0.11 -2.68 -8.75
CA GLY A 35 0.97 -2.42 -9.92
C GLY A 35 0.71 -1.08 -10.62
N ARG A 36 -0.37 -0.36 -10.29
CA ARG A 36 -0.69 0.94 -10.90
C ARG A 36 -0.81 2.03 -9.87
N GLY A 37 -0.25 3.21 -10.12
CA GLY A 37 -0.56 4.43 -9.35
C GLY A 37 -0.01 4.52 -7.92
N THR A 38 0.93 3.65 -7.53
CA THR A 38 1.52 3.60 -6.17
C THR A 38 2.04 4.96 -5.71
N ASP A 39 2.79 5.68 -6.55
CA ASP A 39 3.35 7.00 -6.19
C ASP A 39 2.26 8.07 -5.99
N ALA A 40 1.26 8.08 -6.86
CA ALA A 40 0.12 9.01 -6.76
C ALA A 40 -0.69 8.74 -5.48
N ARG A 41 -0.85 7.47 -5.10
CA ARG A 41 -1.47 7.09 -3.83
C ARG A 41 -0.61 7.48 -2.64
N LEU A 42 0.71 7.29 -2.68
CA LEU A 42 1.60 7.71 -1.60
C LEU A 42 1.53 9.23 -1.37
N ALA A 43 1.58 10.02 -2.45
CA ALA A 43 1.42 11.47 -2.37
C ALA A 43 0.03 11.87 -1.84
N THR A 44 -1.03 11.18 -2.29
CA THR A 44 -2.40 11.42 -1.83
C THR A 44 -2.57 11.10 -0.36
N ALA A 45 -2.07 9.95 0.09
CA ALA A 45 -2.11 9.53 1.48
C ALA A 45 -1.40 10.54 2.36
N SER A 46 -0.16 10.93 2.03
CA SER A 46 0.58 11.95 2.76
C SER A 46 -0.19 13.26 2.90
N ARG A 47 -0.78 13.74 1.80
CA ARG A 47 -1.58 14.97 1.79
C ARG A 47 -2.86 14.87 2.63
N VAL A 48 -3.59 13.77 2.53
CA VAL A 48 -4.91 13.59 3.17
C VAL A 48 -4.77 13.26 4.65
N SER A 49 -3.88 12.34 4.99
CA SER A 49 -3.65 11.90 6.37
C SER A 49 -2.77 12.86 7.17
N ARG A 50 -2.02 13.73 6.47
CA ARG A 50 -0.94 14.56 7.03
C ARG A 50 0.21 13.76 7.64
N ILE A 51 0.30 12.45 7.36
CA ILE A 51 1.43 11.60 7.76
C ILE A 51 2.54 11.78 6.72
N PRO A 52 3.75 12.16 7.13
CA PRO A 52 4.81 12.48 6.17
C PRO A 52 5.30 11.23 5.43
N VAL A 53 5.71 11.38 4.17
CA VAL A 53 6.22 10.28 3.33
C VAL A 53 7.31 9.44 4.02
N PRO A 54 8.28 10.02 4.76
CA PRO A 54 9.26 9.24 5.52
C PRO A 54 8.66 8.27 6.55
N VAL A 55 7.44 8.50 7.04
CA VAL A 55 6.72 7.58 7.93
C VAL A 55 5.93 6.54 7.13
N LEU A 56 5.28 6.93 6.03
CA LEU A 56 4.49 6.02 5.18
C LEU A 56 5.34 5.03 4.37
N ALA A 57 6.47 5.49 3.82
CA ALA A 57 7.25 4.71 2.86
C ALA A 57 7.85 3.43 3.46
N PRO A 58 8.37 3.40 4.70
CA PRO A 58 8.80 2.16 5.35
C PRO A 58 7.66 1.13 5.47
N TRP A 59 6.46 1.56 5.88
CA TRP A 59 5.28 0.67 5.95
C TRP A 59 4.90 0.11 4.58
N CYS A 60 4.94 0.93 3.51
CA CYS A 60 4.67 0.46 2.16
C CYS A 60 5.67 -0.61 1.72
N ARG A 61 6.96 -0.44 2.03
CA ARG A 61 8.00 -1.43 1.71
C ARG A 61 7.82 -2.71 2.50
N LEU A 62 7.54 -2.62 3.80
CA LEU A 62 7.26 -3.78 4.65
C LEU A 62 6.10 -4.60 4.06
N LEU A 63 4.98 -3.95 3.73
CA LEU A 63 3.81 -4.61 3.15
C LEU A 63 4.07 -5.19 1.76
N ALA A 64 4.87 -4.52 0.93
CA ALA A 64 5.22 -5.04 -0.39
C ALA A 64 6.14 -6.27 -0.30
N VAL A 65 7.06 -6.31 0.67
CA VAL A 65 7.88 -7.50 0.95
C VAL A 65 7.03 -8.65 1.46
N ASP A 66 6.22 -8.40 2.48
CA ASP A 66 5.33 -9.39 3.09
C ASP A 66 4.33 -9.96 2.06
N GLY A 67 3.70 -9.09 1.27
CA GLY A 67 2.79 -9.48 0.21
C GLY A 67 3.48 -10.25 -0.92
N LEU A 68 4.71 -9.88 -1.30
CA LEU A 68 5.48 -10.62 -2.30
C LEU A 68 5.83 -12.02 -1.80
N LEU A 69 6.27 -12.16 -0.55
CA LEU A 69 6.56 -13.45 0.07
C LEU A 69 5.31 -14.34 0.02
N PHE A 70 4.16 -13.82 0.47
CA PHE A 70 2.89 -14.55 0.44
C PHE A 70 2.49 -14.97 -0.98
N TYR A 71 2.59 -14.07 -1.98
CA TYR A 71 2.25 -14.40 -3.36
C TYR A 71 3.18 -15.45 -3.98
N VAL A 72 4.48 -15.41 -3.66
CA VAL A 72 5.43 -16.42 -4.13
C VAL A 72 5.11 -17.79 -3.50
N GLU A 73 4.90 -17.84 -2.19
CA GLU A 73 4.63 -19.08 -1.47
C GLU A 73 3.30 -19.74 -1.88
N SER A 74 2.29 -18.91 -2.19
CA SER A 74 0.97 -19.39 -2.62
C SER A 74 0.85 -19.65 -4.13
N GLY A 75 1.88 -19.31 -4.92
CA GLY A 75 1.81 -19.38 -6.39
C GLY A 75 0.82 -18.38 -7.00
N ASP A 76 0.55 -17.26 -6.33
CA ASP A 76 -0.37 -16.24 -6.81
C ASP A 76 0.21 -15.54 -8.05
N PRO A 77 -0.56 -15.44 -9.16
CA PRO A 77 -0.08 -14.85 -10.41
C PRO A 77 0.29 -13.37 -10.25
N ARG A 78 -0.16 -12.68 -9.20
CA ARG A 78 0.14 -11.27 -8.94
C ARG A 78 1.54 -11.02 -8.37
N ALA A 79 2.32 -12.07 -8.09
CA ALA A 79 3.68 -11.93 -7.55
C ALA A 79 4.54 -10.94 -8.37
N HIS A 80 4.46 -10.99 -9.71
CA HIS A 80 5.22 -10.09 -10.58
C HIS A 80 4.83 -8.61 -10.38
N LEU A 81 3.53 -8.30 -10.22
CA LEU A 81 3.06 -6.94 -9.98
C LEU A 81 3.54 -6.42 -8.62
N MET A 82 3.54 -7.27 -7.59
CA MET A 82 4.05 -6.89 -6.27
C MET A 82 5.56 -6.65 -6.30
N ALA A 83 6.32 -7.46 -7.06
CA ALA A 83 7.74 -7.26 -7.25
C ALA A 83 8.04 -5.91 -7.92
N GLU A 84 7.28 -5.53 -8.96
CA GLU A 84 7.39 -4.21 -9.59
C GLU A 84 7.12 -3.08 -8.58
N VAL A 85 6.04 -3.19 -7.79
CA VAL A 85 5.72 -2.21 -6.73
C VAL A 85 6.88 -2.08 -5.74
N LEU A 86 7.44 -3.20 -5.27
CA LEU A 86 8.58 -3.18 -4.34
C LEU A 86 9.81 -2.52 -4.97
N THR A 87 10.15 -2.87 -6.22
CA THR A 87 11.28 -2.25 -6.94
C THR A 87 11.10 -0.73 -7.04
N HIS A 88 9.90 -0.26 -7.39
CA HIS A 88 9.59 1.17 -7.44
C HIS A 88 9.74 1.85 -6.07
N LEU A 89 9.20 1.25 -5.00
CA LEU A 89 9.28 1.77 -3.63
C LEU A 89 10.71 1.81 -3.07
N LEU A 90 11.60 0.95 -3.55
CA LEU A 90 13.01 0.95 -3.18
C LEU A 90 13.77 2.05 -3.93
N ALA A 91 13.53 2.19 -5.25
CA ALA A 91 14.19 3.20 -6.09
C ALA A 91 13.87 4.65 -5.70
N SER A 92 12.67 4.91 -5.16
CA SER A 92 12.27 6.25 -4.69
C SER A 92 13.06 6.74 -3.46
N THR A 93 13.68 5.84 -2.70
CA THR A 93 14.55 6.18 -1.55
C THR A 93 15.80 6.95 -2.00
N THR A 94 16.39 6.55 -3.12
CA THR A 94 17.69 7.07 -3.57
C THR A 94 17.60 8.51 -4.06
N ARG A 95 16.40 9.00 -4.44
CA ARG A 95 16.20 10.36 -4.97
C ARG A 95 15.92 11.43 -3.92
N SER A 96 15.53 11.07 -2.69
CA SER A 96 15.29 12.04 -1.61
C SER A 96 16.53 12.31 -0.74
N GLY A 97 17.69 11.76 -1.10
CA GLY A 97 18.95 11.88 -0.36
C GLY A 97 20.01 12.79 -0.96
N SER A 98 19.66 13.71 -1.88
CA SER A 98 20.59 14.72 -2.43
C SER A 98 20.16 16.14 -2.06
#